data_AF-A0A7G1ICN3-F1
#
_entry.id   AF-A0A7G1ICN3-F1
#
_cell.length_a   1.000
_cell.length_b   1.000
_cell.length_c   1.000
_cell.angle_alpha   90.00
_cell.angle_beta   90.00
_cell.angle_gamma   90.00
#
_symmetry.space_group_name_H-M   'P 1'
#
loop_
_entity.id
_entity.type
_entity.pdbx_description
1 polymer ?
#
loop_
_entity_poly.entity_id
_entity_poly.type
_entity_poly.pdbx_seq_one_letter_code
_entity_poly.pdbx_strand_id
1 'polypeptide(L)'
;MFHAAGVLDDGLIASLTPDRMDAVLRAKVDGAWNLHELTRDLDVSAFVLFSSMAGVMGTPGQGNYAAANSFLDGLAAYRRAHGLPGLSVAWGLWEQASAMTRHLGDRDKARMSRAGLATLSTAQALELLDAAMVADRAVVVATRLDTRVLGADGTAPSPLLSELAARPTRRVVDDTDTAVSATGLVSRLRSLGPEQRHRELVDVVCSNAATVLGRSSTADINARLAFQDLGFDSLTAVELRNRLKTATGLALSPTLIFDYPTPAALAEHLDSRLAAATPDQPDLLARCNDMAGELDRLIDRGDWAPQDKARLADRLHAILAHLTADDDIATASESQLFAMLDEELGS
;
A
#
# COMPACT_ATOMS: atom_id res chain seq x y z
N MET A 1 17.60 -27.17 -22.69
CA MET A 1 18.21 -27.10 -21.34
C MET A 1 17.20 -26.44 -20.42
N PHE A 2 16.86 -27.10 -19.30
CA PHE A 2 16.02 -26.54 -18.24
C PHE A 2 16.77 -26.51 -16.91
N HIS A 3 16.95 -25.32 -16.33
CA HIS A 3 17.54 -25.15 -15.00
C HIS A 3 16.41 -24.92 -13.99
N ALA A 4 16.06 -25.98 -13.28
CA ALA A 4 15.00 -26.00 -12.26
C ALA A 4 15.53 -26.30 -10.86
N ALA A 5 16.86 -26.19 -10.66
CA ALA A 5 17.47 -26.39 -9.35
C ALA A 5 17.17 -25.18 -8.44
N GLY A 6 16.95 -25.46 -7.16
CA GLY A 6 16.67 -24.43 -6.18
C GLY A 6 16.62 -25.01 -4.77
N VAL A 7 17.14 -24.22 -3.83
CA VAL A 7 17.03 -24.46 -2.39
C VAL A 7 16.52 -23.17 -1.76
N LEU A 8 15.82 -23.31 -0.64
CA LEU A 8 15.29 -22.19 0.13
C LEU A 8 15.92 -22.19 1.51
N ASP A 9 16.21 -20.99 2.01
CA ASP A 9 16.75 -20.76 3.34
C ASP A 9 16.28 -19.39 3.83
N ASP A 10 15.00 -19.32 4.23
CA ASP A 10 14.31 -18.08 4.52
C ASP A 10 14.84 -17.41 5.80
N GLY A 11 15.14 -16.12 5.72
CA GLY A 11 15.58 -15.30 6.83
C GLY A 11 15.40 -13.81 6.54
N LEU A 12 15.22 -13.01 7.60
CA LEU A 12 15.30 -11.56 7.49
C LEU A 12 16.67 -11.17 6.94
N ILE A 13 16.75 -10.10 6.14
CA ILE A 13 18.02 -9.62 5.56
C ILE A 13 19.08 -9.42 6.65
N ALA A 14 18.71 -8.86 7.80
CA ALA A 14 19.62 -8.64 8.94
C ALA A 14 20.14 -9.95 9.59
N SER A 15 19.51 -11.09 9.31
CA SER A 15 19.86 -12.42 9.82
C SER A 15 20.51 -13.33 8.77
N LEU A 16 20.69 -12.85 7.55
CA LEU A 16 21.36 -13.62 6.49
C LEU A 16 22.87 -13.61 6.75
N THR A 17 23.43 -14.81 6.88
CA THR A 17 24.88 -15.02 6.94
C THR A 17 25.41 -15.38 5.55
N PRO A 18 26.73 -15.25 5.30
CA PRO A 18 27.34 -15.69 4.05
C PRO A 18 26.98 -17.14 3.68
N ASP A 19 27.01 -18.07 4.63
CA ASP A 19 26.69 -19.48 4.37
C ASP A 19 25.24 -19.68 3.88
N ARG A 20 24.29 -18.91 4.43
CA ARG A 20 22.86 -18.95 4.05
C ARG A 20 22.61 -18.30 2.69
N MET A 21 23.42 -17.32 2.32
CA MET A 21 23.43 -16.77 0.97
C MET A 21 24.01 -17.80 -0.02
N ASP A 22 25.19 -18.32 0.28
CA ASP A 22 25.92 -19.27 -0.57
C ASP A 22 25.11 -20.53 -0.86
N ALA A 23 24.41 -21.08 0.13
CA ALA A 23 23.57 -22.27 -0.07
C ALA A 23 22.51 -22.06 -1.17
N VAL A 24 21.83 -20.90 -1.17
CA VAL A 24 20.78 -20.57 -2.14
C VAL A 24 21.36 -20.14 -3.48
N LEU A 25 22.40 -19.31 -3.47
CA LEU A 25 23.08 -18.83 -4.68
C LEU A 25 23.74 -19.99 -5.43
N ARG A 26 24.43 -20.91 -4.75
CA ARG A 26 25.09 -22.04 -5.40
C ARG A 26 24.13 -22.90 -6.23
N ALA A 27 22.94 -23.16 -5.69
CA ALA A 27 21.94 -23.98 -6.37
C ALA A 27 21.40 -23.30 -7.65
N LYS A 28 21.22 -21.97 -7.63
CA LYS A 28 20.62 -21.20 -8.72
C LYS A 28 21.64 -20.50 -9.60
N VAL A 29 22.43 -19.61 -9.02
CA VAL A 29 23.42 -18.76 -9.70
C VAL A 29 24.56 -19.58 -10.27
N ASP A 30 25.31 -20.30 -9.43
CA ASP A 30 26.48 -21.05 -9.90
C ASP A 30 26.05 -22.16 -10.86
N GLY A 31 24.95 -22.86 -10.54
CA GLY A 31 24.37 -23.87 -11.41
C GLY A 31 24.01 -23.33 -12.80
N ALA A 32 23.32 -22.19 -12.88
CA ALA A 32 22.94 -21.58 -14.14
C ALA A 32 24.14 -21.00 -14.90
N TRP A 33 25.11 -20.41 -14.21
CA TRP A 33 26.33 -19.88 -14.81
C TRP A 33 27.19 -21.00 -15.43
N ASN A 34 27.37 -22.10 -14.71
CA ASN A 34 28.08 -23.28 -15.23
C ASN A 34 27.38 -23.85 -16.46
N LEU A 35 26.04 -23.93 -16.44
CA LEU A 35 25.27 -24.33 -17.61
C LEU A 35 25.45 -23.35 -18.77
N HIS A 36 25.52 -22.05 -18.50
CA HIS A 36 25.78 -21.05 -19.53
C HIS A 36 27.14 -21.28 -20.20
N GLU A 37 28.22 -21.36 -19.42
CA GLU A 37 29.58 -21.54 -19.94
C GLU A 37 29.73 -22.87 -20.70
N LEU A 38 29.15 -23.96 -20.19
CA LEU A 38 29.24 -25.28 -20.83
C LEU A 38 28.41 -25.41 -22.12
N THR A 39 27.42 -24.52 -22.31
CA THR A 39 26.50 -24.58 -23.46
C THR A 39 26.64 -23.41 -24.43
N ARG A 40 27.54 -22.47 -24.17
CA ARG A 40 27.67 -21.23 -24.95
C ARG A 40 27.96 -21.47 -26.44
N ASP A 41 28.74 -22.50 -26.75
CA ASP A 41 29.17 -22.85 -28.11
C ASP A 41 28.42 -24.08 -28.66
N LEU A 42 27.39 -24.56 -27.95
CA LEU A 42 26.54 -25.67 -28.36
C LEU A 42 25.26 -25.15 -29.03
N ASP A 43 24.76 -25.87 -30.02
CA ASP A 43 23.49 -25.57 -30.68
C ASP A 43 22.29 -26.00 -29.81
N VAL A 44 22.07 -25.27 -28.71
CA VAL A 44 20.99 -25.54 -27.78
C VAL A 44 19.71 -24.84 -28.23
N SER A 45 18.69 -25.60 -28.62
CA SER A 45 17.43 -25.03 -29.12
C SER A 45 16.64 -24.20 -28.08
N ALA A 46 16.84 -24.46 -26.78
CA ALA A 46 16.19 -23.71 -25.70
C ALA A 46 17.03 -23.71 -24.41
N PHE A 47 17.12 -22.56 -23.76
CA PHE A 47 17.77 -22.42 -22.44
C PHE A 47 16.80 -21.72 -21.49
N VAL A 48 16.11 -22.52 -20.66
CA VAL A 48 15.03 -22.06 -19.80
C VAL A 48 15.45 -22.10 -18.34
N LEU A 49 15.30 -20.97 -17.64
CA LEU A 49 15.64 -20.77 -16.24
C LEU A 49 14.34 -20.65 -15.42
N PHE A 50 14.20 -21.47 -14.38
CA PHE A 50 13.04 -21.42 -13.49
C PHE A 50 13.34 -20.43 -12.36
N SER A 51 12.87 -19.20 -12.59
CA SER A 51 12.90 -18.09 -11.64
C SER A 51 11.62 -18.08 -10.79
N SER A 52 11.43 -17.03 -10.01
CA SER A 52 10.26 -16.86 -9.14
C SER A 52 9.82 -15.40 -9.10
N MET A 53 8.52 -15.18 -8.96
CA MET A 53 7.95 -13.87 -8.66
C MET A 53 8.55 -13.21 -7.40
N ALA A 54 9.16 -13.99 -6.49
CA ALA A 54 9.90 -13.45 -5.35
C ALA A 54 11.05 -12.52 -5.78
N GLY A 55 11.67 -12.73 -6.95
CA GLY A 55 12.68 -11.82 -7.51
C GLY A 55 12.09 -10.51 -8.08
N VAL A 56 10.79 -10.51 -8.42
CA VAL A 56 10.11 -9.37 -9.04
C VAL A 56 9.40 -8.50 -8.01
N MET A 57 8.59 -9.11 -7.14
CA MET A 57 7.79 -8.38 -6.15
C MET A 57 8.43 -8.34 -4.77
N GLY A 58 9.47 -9.15 -4.55
CA GLY A 58 9.99 -9.43 -3.22
C GLY A 58 9.06 -10.35 -2.42
N THR A 59 9.66 -11.15 -1.54
CA THR A 59 8.93 -11.89 -0.51
C THR A 59 9.61 -11.64 0.82
N PRO A 60 8.87 -11.21 1.87
CA PRO A 60 9.46 -11.04 3.21
C PRO A 60 10.15 -12.31 3.67
N GLY A 61 11.40 -12.17 4.15
CA GLY A 61 12.21 -13.31 4.58
C GLY A 61 12.93 -14.07 3.46
N GLN A 62 12.80 -13.68 2.19
CA GLN A 62 13.42 -14.41 1.07
C GLN A 62 14.47 -13.58 0.33
N GLY A 63 15.28 -12.79 1.04
CA GLY A 63 16.24 -11.87 0.43
C GLY A 63 17.29 -12.57 -0.45
N ASN A 64 17.88 -13.67 0.05
CA ASN A 64 18.81 -14.52 -0.69
C ASN A 64 18.17 -15.15 -1.93
N TYR A 65 16.94 -15.66 -1.80
CA TYR A 65 16.20 -16.28 -2.89
C TYR A 65 15.77 -15.28 -3.96
N ALA A 66 15.30 -14.10 -3.56
CA ALA A 66 14.95 -13.01 -4.48
C ALA A 66 16.17 -12.57 -5.31
N ALA A 67 17.34 -12.42 -4.67
CA ALA A 67 18.59 -12.11 -5.35
C ALA A 67 19.00 -13.21 -6.34
N ALA A 68 18.92 -14.48 -5.93
CA ALA A 68 19.25 -15.62 -6.78
C ALA A 68 18.36 -15.69 -8.04
N ASN A 69 17.05 -15.45 -7.90
CA ASN A 69 16.12 -15.45 -9.02
C ASN A 69 16.31 -14.22 -9.94
N SER A 70 16.61 -13.06 -9.36
CA SER A 70 16.95 -11.85 -10.14
C SER A 70 18.20 -12.05 -11.00
N PHE A 71 19.19 -12.81 -10.50
CA PHE A 71 20.35 -13.20 -11.32
C PHE A 71 19.94 -14.07 -12.51
N LEU A 72 19.04 -15.05 -12.32
CA LEU A 72 18.55 -15.88 -13.43
C LEU A 72 17.84 -15.04 -14.50
N ASP A 73 17.03 -14.06 -14.07
CA ASP A 73 16.36 -13.13 -14.97
C ASP A 73 17.39 -12.30 -15.77
N GLY A 74 18.43 -11.81 -15.09
CA GLY A 74 19.55 -11.12 -15.72
C GLY A 74 20.35 -11.99 -16.70
N LEU A 75 20.58 -13.26 -16.35
CA LEU A 75 21.30 -14.21 -17.21
C LEU A 75 20.51 -14.53 -18.49
N ALA A 76 19.18 -14.67 -18.42
CA ALA A 76 18.36 -14.85 -19.61
C ALA A 76 18.45 -13.64 -20.55
N ALA A 77 18.37 -12.43 -20.00
CA ALA A 77 18.54 -11.19 -20.77
C ALA A 77 19.94 -11.08 -21.38
N TYR A 78 20.98 -11.40 -20.60
CA TYR A 78 22.37 -11.41 -21.05
C TYR A 78 22.59 -12.37 -22.22
N ARG A 79 22.10 -13.61 -22.13
CA ARG A 79 22.21 -14.61 -23.20
C ARG A 79 21.54 -14.11 -24.49
N ARG A 80 20.34 -13.57 -24.38
CA ARG A 80 19.62 -13.02 -25.54
C ARG A 80 20.35 -11.85 -26.19
N ALA A 81 20.97 -10.97 -25.39
CA ALA A 81 21.78 -9.87 -25.92
C ALA A 81 23.01 -10.36 -26.72
N HIS A 82 23.47 -11.59 -26.46
CA HIS A 82 24.58 -12.24 -27.17
C HIS A 82 24.10 -13.20 -28.28
N GLY A 83 22.83 -13.13 -28.69
CA GLY A 83 22.28 -13.99 -29.74
C GLY A 83 22.08 -15.45 -29.30
N LEU A 84 22.21 -15.75 -28.02
CA LEU A 84 22.00 -17.09 -27.49
C LEU A 84 20.56 -17.26 -26.99
N PRO A 85 19.96 -18.46 -27.11
CA PRO A 85 18.67 -18.76 -26.49
C PRO A 85 18.71 -18.52 -24.99
N GLY A 86 17.67 -17.89 -24.44
CA GLY A 86 17.56 -17.55 -23.02
C GLY A 86 16.14 -17.11 -22.67
N LEU A 87 15.52 -17.83 -21.75
CA LEU A 87 14.19 -17.53 -21.21
C LEU A 87 14.22 -17.75 -19.70
N SER A 88 13.85 -16.72 -18.93
CA SER A 88 13.57 -16.86 -17.50
C SER A 88 12.08 -16.78 -17.27
N VAL A 89 11.52 -17.78 -16.58
CA VAL A 89 10.11 -17.81 -16.20
C VAL A 89 10.03 -17.58 -14.69
N ALA A 90 9.57 -16.39 -14.30
CA ALA A 90 9.32 -16.02 -12.92
C ALA A 90 7.96 -16.58 -12.47
N TRP A 91 8.00 -17.77 -11.88
CA TRP A 91 6.80 -18.50 -11.48
C TRP A 91 6.10 -17.88 -10.27
N GLY A 92 4.77 -17.82 -10.35
CA GLY A 92 3.87 -17.60 -9.22
C GLY A 92 3.73 -18.84 -8.33
N LEU A 93 2.74 -18.82 -7.44
CA LEU A 93 2.52 -19.92 -6.49
C LEU A 93 1.91 -21.14 -7.18
N TRP A 94 2.52 -22.31 -7.06
CA TRP A 94 1.95 -23.57 -7.54
C TRP A 94 1.02 -24.18 -6.48
N GLU A 95 -0.08 -24.77 -6.93
CA GLU A 95 -1.06 -25.45 -6.09
C GLU A 95 -0.46 -26.70 -5.43
N GLN A 96 0.30 -27.48 -6.21
CA GLN A 96 1.01 -28.66 -5.73
C GLN A 96 2.18 -28.21 -4.83
N ALA A 97 2.18 -28.67 -3.59
CA ALA A 97 3.30 -28.46 -2.69
C ALA A 97 4.55 -29.20 -3.22
N SER A 98 5.53 -28.47 -3.74
CA SER A 98 6.85 -28.99 -4.03
C SER A 98 7.67 -29.09 -2.73
N ALA A 99 8.86 -29.70 -2.77
CA ALA A 99 9.78 -29.63 -1.63
C ALA A 99 10.10 -28.17 -1.23
N MET A 100 10.04 -27.25 -2.20
CA MET A 100 10.29 -25.82 -2.03
C MET A 100 9.05 -25.02 -1.60
N THR A 101 7.82 -25.50 -1.77
CA THR A 101 6.63 -24.75 -1.30
C THR A 101 5.97 -25.42 -0.09
N ARG A 102 6.53 -26.53 0.39
CA ARG A 102 6.01 -27.29 1.55
C ARG A 102 6.08 -26.53 2.88
N HIS A 103 7.02 -25.60 3.03
CA HIS A 103 7.16 -24.77 4.23
C HIS A 103 6.31 -23.50 4.18
N LEU A 104 5.70 -23.16 3.03
CA LEU A 104 4.71 -22.09 2.96
C LEU A 104 3.49 -22.52 3.76
N GLY A 105 3.36 -21.95 4.96
CA GLY A 105 2.20 -22.18 5.82
C GLY A 105 0.95 -21.56 5.21
N ASP A 106 -0.21 -21.90 5.78
CA ASP A 106 -1.50 -21.34 5.34
C ASP A 106 -1.54 -19.80 5.39
N ARG A 107 -0.70 -19.21 6.25
CA ARG A 107 -0.49 -17.76 6.37
C ARG A 107 0.11 -17.11 5.13
N ASP A 108 1.16 -17.72 4.55
CA ASP A 108 1.79 -17.18 3.34
C ASP A 108 0.84 -17.27 2.15
N LYS A 109 0.10 -18.39 2.06
CA LYS A 109 -0.94 -18.59 1.03
C LYS A 109 -2.06 -17.57 1.17
N ALA A 110 -2.54 -17.31 2.38
CA ALA A 110 -3.58 -16.31 2.64
C ALA A 110 -3.09 -14.89 2.31
N ARG A 111 -1.84 -14.55 2.62
CA ARG A 111 -1.24 -13.25 2.25
C ARG A 111 -1.17 -13.08 0.73
N MET A 112 -0.71 -14.10 0.01
CA MET A 112 -0.61 -14.07 -1.45
C MET A 112 -2.00 -13.98 -2.11
N SER A 113 -2.98 -14.73 -1.61
CA SER A 113 -4.36 -14.67 -2.07
C SER A 113 -4.96 -13.26 -1.91
N ARG A 114 -4.75 -12.62 -0.75
CA ARG A 114 -5.15 -11.21 -0.50
C ARG A 114 -4.42 -10.20 -1.39
N ALA A 115 -3.22 -10.52 -1.87
CA ALA A 115 -2.49 -9.72 -2.83
C ALA A 115 -2.96 -9.97 -4.29
N GLY A 116 -4.02 -10.76 -4.50
CA GLY A 116 -4.53 -11.13 -5.82
C GLY A 116 -3.70 -12.20 -6.53
N LEU A 117 -2.78 -12.88 -5.84
CA LEU A 117 -2.00 -13.99 -6.39
C LEU A 117 -2.69 -15.32 -6.07
N ALA A 118 -3.25 -15.94 -7.09
CA ALA A 118 -3.89 -17.24 -6.99
C ALA A 118 -2.91 -18.38 -7.31
N THR A 119 -3.23 -19.59 -6.81
CA THR A 119 -2.44 -20.79 -7.10
C THR A 119 -2.60 -21.25 -8.55
N LEU A 120 -1.49 -21.72 -9.13
CA LEU A 120 -1.42 -22.35 -10.45
C LEU A 120 -1.46 -23.87 -10.31
N SER A 121 -2.39 -24.54 -11.00
CA SER A 121 -2.28 -25.99 -11.15
C SER A 121 -1.12 -26.34 -12.08
N THR A 122 -0.59 -27.57 -12.00
CA THR A 122 0.48 -28.01 -12.93
C THR A 122 0.08 -27.90 -14.39
N ALA A 123 -1.19 -28.17 -14.73
CA ALA A 123 -1.67 -28.01 -16.11
C ALA A 123 -1.60 -26.55 -16.56
N GLN A 124 -2.05 -25.61 -15.74
CA GLN A 124 -1.96 -24.17 -16.01
C GLN A 124 -0.51 -23.70 -16.12
N ALA A 125 0.38 -24.23 -15.26
CA ALA A 125 1.80 -23.88 -15.32
C ALA A 125 2.46 -24.37 -16.62
N LEU A 126 2.12 -25.57 -17.10
CA LEU A 126 2.62 -26.08 -18.38
C LEU A 126 2.09 -25.27 -19.58
N GLU A 127 0.80 -24.90 -19.57
CA GLU A 127 0.24 -23.99 -20.58
C GLU A 127 0.96 -22.63 -20.61
N LEU A 128 1.28 -22.08 -19.43
CA LEU A 128 2.06 -20.85 -19.33
C LEU A 128 3.52 -21.03 -19.77
N LEU A 129 4.11 -22.20 -19.57
CA LEU A 129 5.45 -22.51 -20.08
C LEU A 129 5.45 -22.53 -21.61
N ASP A 130 4.48 -23.21 -22.22
CA ASP A 130 4.35 -23.25 -23.68
C ASP A 130 4.16 -21.83 -24.24
N ALA A 131 3.30 -21.02 -23.62
CA ALA A 131 3.12 -19.62 -23.99
C ALA A 131 4.41 -18.80 -23.83
N ALA A 132 5.16 -19.01 -22.74
CA ALA A 132 6.43 -18.35 -22.47
C ALA A 132 7.51 -18.70 -23.50
N MET A 133 7.56 -19.95 -23.98
CA MET A 133 8.53 -20.40 -24.97
C MET A 133 8.34 -19.75 -26.35
N VAL A 134 7.12 -19.31 -26.66
CA VAL A 134 6.80 -18.61 -27.92
C VAL A 134 6.78 -17.09 -27.73
N ALA A 135 6.74 -16.61 -26.49
CA ALA A 135 6.84 -15.19 -26.19
C ALA A 135 8.26 -14.70 -26.53
N ASP A 136 8.36 -13.69 -27.41
CA ASP A 136 9.64 -13.06 -27.74
C ASP A 136 10.12 -12.13 -26.60
N ARG A 137 10.27 -12.67 -25.39
CA ARG A 137 10.69 -11.97 -24.16
C ARG A 137 11.71 -12.79 -23.39
N ALA A 138 12.74 -12.11 -22.85
CA ALA A 138 13.82 -12.77 -22.13
C ALA A 138 13.37 -13.24 -20.75
N VAL A 139 12.47 -12.47 -20.14
CA VAL A 139 11.94 -12.67 -18.80
C VAL A 139 10.44 -12.51 -18.87
N VAL A 140 9.70 -13.47 -18.35
CA VAL A 140 8.24 -13.41 -18.24
C VAL A 140 7.81 -13.83 -16.85
N VAL A 141 6.74 -13.21 -16.35
CA VAL A 141 6.07 -13.63 -15.12
C VAL A 141 4.93 -14.56 -15.48
N ALA A 142 4.97 -15.79 -14.97
CA ALA A 142 3.93 -16.80 -15.17
C ALA A 142 3.16 -16.99 -13.87
N THR A 143 2.00 -16.34 -13.77
CA THR A 143 1.20 -16.32 -12.53
C THR A 143 -0.29 -16.23 -12.83
N ARG A 144 -1.11 -16.62 -11.85
CA ARG A 144 -2.56 -16.42 -11.90
C ARG A 144 -2.93 -15.22 -11.05
N LEU A 145 -3.47 -14.19 -11.68
CA LEU A 145 -3.98 -13.02 -11.00
C LEU A 145 -5.50 -13.16 -10.79
N ASP A 146 -5.96 -12.98 -9.56
CA ASP A 146 -7.36 -12.74 -9.27
C ASP A 146 -7.63 -11.23 -9.28
N THR A 147 -8.05 -10.73 -10.43
CA THR A 147 -8.33 -9.31 -10.65
C THR A 147 -9.52 -8.80 -9.84
N ARG A 148 -10.36 -9.68 -9.28
CA ARG A 148 -11.46 -9.28 -8.39
C ARG A 148 -10.94 -8.82 -7.03
N VAL A 149 -9.83 -9.40 -6.57
CA VAL A 149 -9.20 -9.07 -5.29
C VAL A 149 -8.28 -7.85 -5.42
N LEU A 150 -7.73 -7.61 -6.61
CA LEU A 150 -6.95 -6.42 -6.95
C LEU A 150 -7.85 -5.15 -6.95
N GLY A 151 -8.10 -4.59 -5.75
CA GLY A 151 -8.83 -3.34 -5.55
C GLY A 151 -10.12 -3.42 -4.75
N ALA A 152 -10.56 -4.62 -4.31
CA ALA A 152 -11.80 -4.79 -3.55
C ALA A 152 -11.71 -4.35 -2.08
N ASP A 153 -10.52 -4.44 -1.47
CA ASP A 153 -10.36 -4.26 -0.01
C ASP A 153 -9.86 -2.86 0.39
N GLY A 154 -9.95 -1.86 -0.50
CA GLY A 154 -9.44 -0.50 -0.25
C GLY A 154 -7.93 -0.43 0.00
N THR A 155 -7.22 -1.55 -0.16
CA THR A 155 -5.76 -1.64 -0.04
C THR A 155 -5.22 -1.48 -1.45
N ALA A 156 -4.45 -0.42 -1.68
CA ALA A 156 -3.88 -0.16 -3.00
C ALA A 156 -3.06 -1.37 -3.46
N PRO A 157 -3.28 -1.89 -4.69
CA PRO A 157 -2.43 -2.93 -5.24
C PRO A 157 -0.98 -2.46 -5.24
N SER A 158 -0.02 -3.38 -5.12
CA SER A 158 1.41 -3.06 -5.30
C SER A 158 1.56 -2.19 -6.55
N PRO A 159 2.40 -1.13 -6.54
CA PRO A 159 2.59 -0.27 -7.71
C PRO A 159 2.88 -1.06 -9.00
N LEU A 160 3.56 -2.21 -8.87
CA LEU A 160 3.83 -3.14 -9.98
C LEU A 160 2.57 -3.75 -10.62
N LEU A 161 1.49 -3.90 -9.86
CA LEU A 161 0.21 -4.47 -10.31
C LEU A 161 -0.85 -3.39 -10.54
N SER A 162 -0.55 -2.11 -10.28
CA SER A 162 -1.52 -1.02 -10.39
C SER A 162 -2.06 -0.84 -11.81
N GLU A 163 -1.20 -1.01 -12.83
CA GLU A 163 -1.61 -0.96 -14.24
C GLU A 163 -2.45 -2.17 -14.67
N LEU A 164 -2.26 -3.32 -14.01
CA LEU A 164 -3.06 -4.53 -14.25
C LEU A 164 -4.41 -4.48 -13.51
N ALA A 165 -4.48 -3.73 -12.41
CA ALA A 165 -5.67 -3.57 -11.59
C ALA A 165 -6.67 -2.53 -12.14
N ALA A 166 -6.31 -1.70 -13.12
CA ALA A 166 -7.15 -0.57 -13.54
C ALA A 166 -7.34 -0.42 -15.06
N ARG A 167 -8.58 -0.67 -15.51
CA ARG A 167 -9.39 0.31 -16.27
C ARG A 167 -10.90 -0.03 -16.07
N PRO A 168 -11.78 0.97 -15.81
CA PRO A 168 -11.70 2.34 -16.29
C PRO A 168 -11.50 3.43 -15.22
N THR A 169 -10.91 4.54 -15.69
CA THR A 169 -10.86 5.92 -15.14
C THR A 169 -10.17 6.15 -13.79
N ARG A 170 -8.92 6.62 -13.90
CA ARG A 170 -8.20 7.56 -13.01
C ARG A 170 -9.10 8.17 -11.92
N ARG A 171 -9.06 7.57 -10.74
CA ARG A 171 -9.30 8.30 -9.48
C ARG A 171 -7.92 8.54 -8.90
N VAL A 172 -7.53 9.82 -8.88
CA VAL A 172 -6.37 10.28 -8.12
C VAL A 172 -6.63 9.82 -6.69
N VAL A 173 -5.76 8.97 -6.14
CA VAL A 173 -5.72 8.72 -4.70
C VAL A 173 -5.20 10.01 -4.11
N ASP A 174 -6.15 10.85 -3.72
CA ASP A 174 -5.93 12.11 -3.09
C ASP A 174 -5.74 11.83 -1.58
N ASP A 175 -4.85 12.57 -0.92
CA ASP A 175 -4.50 12.43 0.50
C ASP A 175 -5.74 12.56 1.43
N THR A 176 -6.86 12.99 0.84
CA THR A 176 -8.19 13.08 1.40
C THR A 176 -8.80 11.72 1.79
N ASP A 177 -8.53 10.58 1.13
CA ASP A 177 -9.20 9.30 1.49
C ASP A 177 -8.65 8.66 2.78
N THR A 178 -7.34 8.77 3.02
CA THR A 178 -6.70 8.41 4.28
C THR A 178 -7.13 9.34 5.40
N ALA A 179 -7.23 10.64 5.09
CA ALA A 179 -7.79 11.62 6.01
C ALA A 179 -9.28 11.35 6.31
N VAL A 180 -10.10 10.90 5.36
CA VAL A 180 -11.54 10.59 5.53
C VAL A 180 -11.74 9.35 6.41
N SER A 181 -10.90 8.31 6.27
CA SER A 181 -10.98 7.11 7.13
C SER A 181 -10.51 7.41 8.57
N ALA A 182 -9.41 8.15 8.73
CA ALA A 182 -8.92 8.58 10.03
C ALA A 182 -9.89 9.58 10.70
N THR A 183 -10.44 10.54 9.96
CA THR A 183 -11.45 11.48 10.47
C THR A 183 -12.77 10.77 10.80
N GLY A 184 -13.16 9.73 10.06
CA GLY A 184 -14.33 8.91 10.38
C GLY A 184 -14.19 8.15 11.70
N LEU A 185 -13.03 7.53 11.96
CA LEU A 185 -12.76 6.87 13.25
C LEU A 185 -12.67 7.89 14.39
N VAL A 186 -11.94 9.00 14.19
CA VAL A 186 -11.78 10.06 15.19
C VAL A 186 -13.13 10.74 15.53
N SER A 187 -13.98 10.98 14.53
CA SER A 187 -15.32 11.54 14.74
C SER A 187 -16.22 10.60 15.54
N ARG A 188 -16.17 9.29 15.27
CA ARG A 188 -16.92 8.29 16.05
C ARG A 188 -16.42 8.23 17.49
N LEU A 189 -15.12 8.16 17.70
CA LEU A 189 -14.51 8.11 19.04
C LEU A 189 -14.79 9.37 19.88
N ARG A 190 -14.91 10.55 19.24
CA ARG A 190 -15.29 11.81 19.90
C ARG A 190 -16.74 11.83 20.40
N SER A 191 -17.64 11.15 19.69
CA SER A 191 -19.06 11.05 20.09
C SER A 191 -19.31 10.08 21.25
N LEU A 192 -18.30 9.30 21.62
CA LEU A 192 -18.36 8.29 22.67
C LEU A 192 -17.77 8.78 24.00
N GLY A 193 -18.40 8.36 25.09
CA GLY A 193 -17.86 8.52 26.44
C GLY A 193 -16.57 7.71 26.66
N PRO A 194 -15.77 8.04 27.68
CA PRO A 194 -14.41 7.51 27.86
C PRO A 194 -14.34 5.98 27.93
N GLU A 195 -15.27 5.33 28.64
CA GLU A 195 -15.30 3.87 28.73
C GLU A 195 -15.69 3.18 27.42
N GLN A 196 -16.49 3.85 26.59
CA GLN A 196 -16.96 3.28 25.33
C GLN A 196 -15.95 3.52 24.22
N ARG A 197 -15.23 4.64 24.27
CA ARG A 197 -14.07 4.94 23.42
C ARG A 197 -12.95 3.93 23.63
N HIS A 198 -12.61 3.62 24.89
CA HIS A 198 -11.59 2.62 25.20
C HIS A 198 -11.98 1.23 24.66
N ARG A 199 -13.24 0.81 24.85
CA ARG A 199 -13.75 -0.47 24.30
C ARG A 199 -13.65 -0.52 22.77
N GLU A 200 -14.03 0.56 22.10
CA GLU A 200 -13.94 0.65 20.63
C GLU A 200 -12.48 0.57 20.15
N LEU A 201 -11.56 1.27 20.82
CA LEU A 201 -10.13 1.22 20.48
C LEU A 201 -9.53 -0.16 20.71
N VAL A 202 -9.91 -0.85 21.79
CA VAL A 202 -9.50 -2.24 22.03
C VAL A 202 -10.00 -3.14 20.90
N ASP A 203 -11.25 -2.97 20.45
CA ASP A 203 -11.79 -3.75 19.34
C ASP A 203 -11.08 -3.46 18.01
N VAL A 204 -10.73 -2.20 17.74
CA VAL A 204 -9.90 -1.82 16.58
C VAL A 204 -8.52 -2.49 16.64
N VAL A 205 -7.86 -2.49 17.80
CA VAL A 205 -6.55 -3.14 17.95
C VAL A 205 -6.67 -4.66 17.81
N CYS A 206 -7.67 -5.29 18.45
CA CYS A 206 -7.92 -6.71 18.37
C CYS A 206 -8.31 -7.16 16.95
N SER A 207 -9.10 -6.38 16.22
CA SER A 207 -9.47 -6.64 14.83
C SER A 207 -8.26 -6.61 13.90
N ASN A 208 -7.41 -5.60 14.05
CA ASN A 208 -6.17 -5.52 13.28
C ASN A 208 -5.19 -6.63 13.68
N ALA A 209 -5.11 -6.99 14.95
CA ALA A 209 -4.28 -8.10 15.43
C ALA A 209 -4.77 -9.46 14.92
N ALA A 210 -6.09 -9.72 14.95
CA ALA A 210 -6.70 -10.92 14.39
C ALA A 210 -6.40 -11.05 12.89
N THR A 211 -6.50 -9.94 12.16
CA THR A 211 -6.20 -9.89 10.72
C THR A 211 -4.75 -10.25 10.43
N VAL A 212 -3.80 -9.69 11.21
CA VAL A 212 -2.35 -9.98 11.09
C VAL A 212 -2.04 -11.43 11.42
N LEU A 213 -2.70 -11.98 12.45
CA LEU A 213 -2.52 -13.38 12.85
C LEU A 213 -3.31 -14.38 11.98
N GLY A 214 -4.11 -13.90 11.02
CA GLY A 214 -4.94 -14.75 10.16
C GLY A 214 -6.10 -15.45 10.89
N ARG A 215 -6.57 -14.87 12.00
CA ARG A 215 -7.74 -15.36 12.75
C ARG A 215 -9.02 -14.73 12.22
N SER A 216 -10.06 -15.55 12.11
CA SER A 216 -11.35 -15.15 11.55
C SER A 216 -12.21 -14.32 12.51
N SER A 217 -11.89 -14.33 13.81
CA SER A 217 -12.68 -13.68 14.86
C SER A 217 -11.81 -12.81 15.77
N THR A 218 -12.34 -11.64 16.14
CA THR A 218 -11.74 -10.74 17.12
C THR A 218 -11.83 -11.31 18.54
N ALA A 219 -12.81 -12.18 18.81
CA ALA A 219 -12.99 -12.87 20.07
C ALA A 219 -11.87 -13.89 20.38
N ASP A 220 -11.10 -14.29 19.35
CA ASP A 220 -9.95 -15.17 19.50
C ASP A 220 -8.70 -14.43 19.98
N ILE A 221 -8.76 -13.08 20.09
CA ILE A 221 -7.66 -12.25 20.58
C ILE A 221 -7.98 -11.80 22.01
N ASN A 222 -7.24 -12.37 22.97
CA ASN A 222 -7.35 -11.92 24.36
C ASN A 222 -6.62 -10.58 24.53
N ALA A 223 -7.37 -9.51 24.79
CA ALA A 223 -6.84 -8.16 24.94
C ALA A 223 -5.83 -7.96 26.09
N ARG A 224 -5.75 -8.93 27.02
CA ARG A 224 -4.84 -8.90 28.18
C ARG A 224 -3.58 -9.75 28.00
N LEU A 225 -3.54 -10.62 26.99
CA LEU A 225 -2.35 -11.41 26.71
C LEU A 225 -1.32 -10.57 25.97
N ALA A 226 -0.05 -10.86 26.22
CA ALA A 226 1.03 -10.20 25.48
C ALA A 226 0.95 -10.59 24.00
N PHE A 227 1.29 -9.66 23.11
CA PHE A 227 1.36 -9.92 21.68
C PHE A 227 2.28 -11.13 21.37
N GLN A 228 3.38 -11.29 22.12
CA GLN A 228 4.29 -12.43 21.99
C GLN A 228 3.58 -13.77 22.27
N ASP A 229 2.77 -13.84 23.33
CA ASP A 229 2.00 -15.04 23.70
C ASP A 229 0.86 -15.32 22.72
N LEU A 230 0.39 -14.29 22.01
CA LEU A 230 -0.59 -14.40 20.93
C LEU A 230 0.02 -14.88 19.61
N GLY A 231 1.36 -14.96 19.52
CA GLY A 231 2.09 -15.42 18.34
C GLY A 231 2.64 -14.29 17.46
N PHE A 232 2.78 -13.07 17.99
CA PHE A 232 3.49 -12.00 17.31
C PHE A 232 5.01 -12.19 17.38
N ASP A 233 5.63 -12.02 16.23
CA ASP A 233 7.07 -11.94 16.00
C ASP A 233 7.46 -10.52 15.49
N SER A 234 8.74 -10.32 15.20
CA SER A 234 9.26 -9.04 14.71
C SER A 234 8.64 -8.58 13.37
N LEU A 235 8.10 -9.49 12.55
CA LEU A 235 7.52 -9.17 11.24
C LEU A 235 6.05 -8.76 11.38
N THR A 236 5.26 -9.57 12.08
CA THR A 236 3.85 -9.29 12.39
C THR A 236 3.69 -8.03 13.24
N ALA A 237 4.70 -7.69 14.05
CA ALA A 237 4.73 -6.44 14.80
C ALA A 237 4.74 -5.20 13.88
N VAL A 238 5.59 -5.22 12.83
CA VAL A 238 5.66 -4.13 11.86
C VAL A 238 4.36 -4.03 11.04
N GLU A 239 3.76 -5.17 10.70
CA GLU A 239 2.48 -5.22 9.97
C GLU A 239 1.33 -4.61 10.78
N LEU A 240 1.17 -5.01 12.06
CA LEU A 240 0.15 -4.43 12.93
C LEU A 240 0.33 -2.93 13.10
N ARG A 241 1.57 -2.46 13.29
CA ARG A 241 1.88 -1.02 13.40
C ARG A 241 1.51 -0.26 12.13
N ASN A 242 1.80 -0.80 10.95
CA ASN A 242 1.42 -0.16 9.68
C ASN A 242 -0.10 -0.11 9.49
N ARG A 243 -0.81 -1.19 9.83
CA ARG A 243 -2.28 -1.22 9.77
C ARG A 243 -2.92 -0.23 10.73
N LEU A 244 -2.43 -0.14 11.96
CA LEU A 244 -2.90 0.83 12.94
C LEU A 244 -2.60 2.27 12.51
N LYS A 245 -1.44 2.52 11.90
CA LYS A 245 -1.14 3.83 11.29
C LYS A 245 -2.17 4.20 10.23
N THR A 246 -2.53 3.29 9.34
CA THR A 246 -3.55 3.52 8.31
C THR A 246 -4.94 3.74 8.92
N ALA A 247 -5.33 2.94 9.92
CA ALA A 247 -6.65 3.02 10.54
C ALA A 247 -6.83 4.28 11.41
N THR A 248 -5.77 4.75 12.07
CA THR A 248 -5.84 5.88 13.02
C THR A 248 -5.30 7.19 12.47
N GLY A 249 -4.56 7.16 11.37
CA GLY A 249 -3.84 8.33 10.84
C GLY A 249 -2.65 8.78 11.70
N LEU A 250 -2.33 8.07 12.79
CA LEU A 250 -1.26 8.46 13.71
C LEU A 250 0.13 8.01 13.24
N ALA A 251 1.13 8.85 13.48
CA ALA A 251 2.52 8.43 13.40
C ALA A 251 2.87 7.55 14.62
N LEU A 252 3.04 6.24 14.38
CA LEU A 252 3.33 5.23 15.40
C LEU A 252 4.80 4.79 15.37
N SER A 253 5.41 4.64 16.55
CA SER A 253 6.82 4.23 16.73
C SER A 253 7.07 2.81 16.18
N PRO A 254 8.28 2.49 15.70
CA PRO A 254 8.68 1.12 15.38
C PRO A 254 8.72 0.18 16.60
N THR A 255 8.88 0.73 17.81
CA THR A 255 8.96 -0.04 19.08
C THR A 255 7.61 -0.25 19.76
N LEU A 256 6.51 0.22 19.14
CA LEU A 256 5.16 0.31 19.72
C LEU A 256 4.68 -0.96 20.43
N ILE A 257 4.94 -2.14 19.85
CA ILE A 257 4.48 -3.43 20.38
C ILE A 257 5.34 -3.92 21.55
N PHE A 258 6.58 -3.43 21.66
CA PHE A 258 7.43 -3.69 22.82
C PHE A 258 7.11 -2.72 23.97
N ASP A 259 6.82 -1.46 23.64
CA ASP A 259 6.46 -0.43 24.61
C ASP A 259 5.04 -0.67 25.19
N TYR A 260 4.14 -1.24 24.37
CA TYR A 260 2.77 -1.56 24.71
C TYR A 260 2.47 -3.03 24.38
N PRO A 261 2.86 -3.96 25.26
CA PRO A 261 2.91 -5.39 24.93
C PRO A 261 1.56 -6.08 24.85
N THR A 262 0.46 -5.42 25.22
CA THR A 262 -0.90 -5.98 25.17
C THR A 262 -1.83 -5.12 24.30
N PRO A 263 -2.86 -5.72 23.65
CA PRO A 263 -3.86 -4.95 22.91
C PRO A 263 -4.54 -3.85 23.74
N ALA A 264 -4.81 -4.11 25.02
CA ALA A 264 -5.38 -3.12 25.93
C ALA A 264 -4.43 -1.94 26.19
N ALA A 265 -3.15 -2.20 26.49
CA ALA A 265 -2.17 -1.15 26.71
C ALA A 265 -1.92 -0.32 25.45
N LEU A 266 -1.97 -0.97 24.28
CA LEU A 266 -1.84 -0.28 23.00
C LEU A 266 -3.05 0.61 22.70
N ALA A 267 -4.26 0.16 23.03
CA ALA A 267 -5.47 0.97 22.89
C ALA A 267 -5.45 2.22 23.79
N GLU A 268 -4.95 2.12 25.03
CA GLU A 268 -4.76 3.28 25.91
C GLU A 268 -3.76 4.29 25.33
N HIS A 269 -2.65 3.79 24.78
CA HIS A 269 -1.67 4.65 24.12
C HIS A 269 -2.28 5.39 22.92
N LEU A 270 -3.04 4.69 22.07
CA LEU A 270 -3.73 5.30 20.95
C LEU A 270 -4.74 6.37 21.40
N ASP A 271 -5.50 6.13 22.47
CA ASP A 271 -6.42 7.12 23.03
C ASP A 271 -5.69 8.40 23.48
N SER A 272 -4.57 8.24 24.19
CA SER A 272 -3.73 9.36 24.64
C SER A 272 -3.17 10.19 23.47
N ARG A 273 -2.81 9.53 22.37
CA ARG A 273 -2.26 10.16 21.16
C ARG A 273 -3.35 10.85 20.35
N LEU A 274 -4.54 10.27 20.29
CA LEU A 274 -5.71 10.89 19.65
C LEU A 274 -6.22 12.11 20.44
N ALA A 275 -6.12 12.08 21.77
CA ALA A 275 -6.41 13.24 22.62
C ALA A 275 -5.35 14.35 22.47
N ALA A 276 -4.07 13.98 22.34
CA ALA A 276 -2.97 14.92 22.11
C ALA A 276 -2.93 15.49 20.67
N ALA A 277 -3.46 14.75 19.69
CA ALA A 277 -3.60 15.19 18.29
C ALA A 277 -4.81 16.13 18.08
N THR A 278 -5.22 16.86 19.10
CA THR A 278 -6.19 17.95 18.95
C THR A 278 -5.51 19.06 18.15
N PRO A 279 -5.95 19.37 16.91
CA PRO A 279 -5.54 20.60 16.26
C PRO A 279 -6.20 21.74 17.04
N ASP A 280 -5.37 22.61 17.56
CA ASP A 280 -5.76 23.90 18.11
C ASP A 280 -6.49 24.68 17.00
N GLN A 281 -7.81 24.86 17.12
CA GLN A 281 -8.75 25.52 16.19
C GLN A 281 -8.68 25.15 14.68
N PRO A 282 -9.83 25.04 13.98
CA PRO A 282 -9.79 24.93 12.52
C PRO A 282 -9.14 26.19 11.94
N ASP A 283 -8.01 26.03 11.25
CA ASP A 283 -7.41 27.09 10.44
C ASP A 283 -8.38 27.43 9.30
N LEU A 284 -9.24 28.41 9.58
CA LEU A 284 -10.24 28.91 8.65
C LEU A 284 -9.58 29.45 7.38
N LEU A 285 -8.34 29.94 7.47
CA LEU A 285 -7.58 30.46 6.34
C LEU A 285 -7.16 29.33 5.39
N ALA A 286 -6.69 28.21 5.93
CA ALA A 286 -6.36 27.02 5.14
C ALA A 286 -7.61 26.47 4.41
N ARG A 287 -8.76 26.39 5.10
CA ARG A 287 -10.02 25.96 4.46
C ARG A 287 -10.50 26.95 3.39
N CYS A 288 -10.33 28.25 3.61
CA CYS A 288 -10.62 29.27 2.60
C CYS A 288 -9.74 29.11 1.35
N ASN A 289 -8.45 28.81 1.52
CA ASN A 289 -7.52 28.59 0.41
C ASN A 289 -7.87 27.32 -0.40
N ASP A 290 -8.28 26.25 0.28
CA ASP A 290 -8.74 25.02 -0.40
C ASP A 290 -10.00 25.26 -1.23
N MET A 291 -10.97 26.00 -0.68
CA MET A 291 -12.20 26.39 -1.38
C MET A 291 -11.91 27.27 -2.60
N ALA A 292 -10.96 28.21 -2.49
CA ALA A 292 -10.54 29.04 -3.61
C ALA A 292 -9.92 28.20 -4.73
N GLY A 293 -9.04 27.25 -4.38
CA GLY A 293 -8.44 26.33 -5.35
C GLY A 293 -9.45 25.38 -6.01
N GLU A 294 -10.51 24.98 -5.30
CA GLU A 294 -11.61 24.19 -5.90
C GLU A 294 -12.44 25.03 -6.88
N LEU A 295 -12.70 26.30 -6.56
CA LEU A 295 -13.41 27.23 -7.42
C LEU A 295 -12.64 27.52 -8.73
N ASP A 296 -11.32 27.75 -8.65
CA ASP A 296 -10.47 27.96 -9.84
C ASP A 296 -10.53 26.76 -10.79
N ARG A 297 -10.42 25.54 -10.26
CA ARG A 297 -10.54 24.31 -11.07
C ARG A 297 -11.93 24.14 -11.68
N LEU A 298 -12.98 24.65 -11.03
CA LEU A 298 -14.34 24.59 -11.54
C LEU A 298 -14.53 25.58 -12.69
N ILE A 299 -13.94 26.77 -12.59
CA ILE A 299 -13.95 27.81 -13.64
C ILE A 299 -13.13 27.36 -14.86
N ASP A 300 -11.96 26.75 -14.64
CA ASP A 300 -11.03 26.31 -15.71
C ASP A 300 -11.54 25.11 -16.53
N ARG A 301 -12.56 24.38 -16.06
CA ARG A 301 -13.13 23.22 -16.77
C ARG A 301 -13.86 23.54 -18.08
N GLY A 302 -14.02 24.80 -18.45
CA GLY A 302 -14.33 25.23 -19.83
C GLY A 302 -15.79 25.16 -20.30
N ASP A 303 -16.66 24.38 -19.68
CA ASP A 303 -18.05 24.13 -20.16
C ASP A 303 -19.12 25.12 -19.64
N TRP A 304 -18.72 26.32 -19.25
CA TRP A 304 -19.63 27.30 -18.65
C TRP A 304 -20.34 28.16 -19.70
N ALA A 305 -21.67 28.17 -19.68
CA ALA A 305 -22.45 29.12 -20.47
C ALA A 305 -22.17 30.57 -20.00
N PRO A 306 -22.20 31.57 -20.92
CA PRO A 306 -21.93 32.96 -20.57
C PRO A 306 -22.81 33.52 -19.43
N GLN A 307 -24.05 33.04 -19.32
CA GLN A 307 -25.01 33.45 -18.29
C GLN A 307 -24.63 32.91 -16.90
N ASP A 308 -24.05 31.71 -16.83
CA ASP A 308 -23.65 31.09 -15.56
C ASP A 308 -22.34 31.72 -15.04
N LYS A 309 -21.44 32.11 -15.95
CA LYS A 309 -20.26 32.91 -15.58
C LYS A 309 -20.65 34.26 -14.99
N ALA A 310 -21.64 34.94 -15.58
CA ALA A 310 -22.15 36.21 -15.06
C ALA A 310 -22.76 36.05 -13.66
N ARG A 311 -23.61 35.03 -13.45
CA ARG A 311 -24.20 34.73 -12.13
C ARG A 311 -23.16 34.38 -11.07
N LEU A 312 -22.11 33.64 -11.44
CA LEU A 312 -21.01 33.32 -10.53
C LEU A 312 -20.25 34.60 -10.14
N ALA A 313 -19.93 35.46 -11.11
CA ALA A 313 -19.25 36.73 -10.87
C ALA A 313 -20.07 37.65 -9.95
N ASP A 314 -21.39 37.75 -10.16
CA ASP A 314 -22.28 38.54 -9.29
C ASP A 314 -22.29 37.99 -7.86
N ARG A 315 -22.29 36.67 -7.70
CA ARG A 315 -22.28 36.02 -6.38
C ARG A 315 -20.95 36.23 -5.64
N LEU A 316 -19.82 36.15 -6.35
CA LEU A 316 -18.50 36.42 -5.77
C LEU A 316 -18.36 37.90 -5.37
N HIS A 317 -18.86 38.83 -6.19
CA HIS A 317 -18.93 40.24 -5.81
C HIS A 317 -19.81 40.48 -4.59
N ALA A 318 -20.95 39.81 -4.47
CA ALA A 318 -21.81 39.93 -3.28
C ALA A 318 -21.14 39.41 -2.00
N ILE A 319 -20.39 38.31 -2.10
CA ILE A 319 -19.61 37.77 -0.98
C ILE A 319 -18.47 38.73 -0.60
N LEU A 320 -17.77 39.28 -1.60
CA LEU A 320 -16.67 40.21 -1.40
C LEU A 320 -17.17 41.53 -0.79
N ALA A 321 -18.31 42.05 -1.26
CA ALA A 321 -18.96 43.23 -0.68
C ALA A 321 -19.38 43.01 0.77
N HIS A 322 -19.84 41.81 1.14
CA HIS A 322 -20.17 41.48 2.52
C HIS A 322 -18.92 41.43 3.42
N LEU A 323 -17.79 40.98 2.88
CA LEU A 323 -16.51 40.93 3.60
C LEU A 323 -15.87 42.32 3.75
N THR A 324 -16.06 43.23 2.79
CA THR A 324 -15.51 44.60 2.85
C THR A 324 -16.40 45.60 3.56
N ALA A 325 -17.71 45.32 3.70
CA ALA A 325 -18.65 46.19 4.39
C ALA A 325 -18.31 46.37 5.90
N ASP A 326 -17.64 45.40 6.52
CA ASP A 326 -17.15 45.51 7.90
C ASP A 326 -15.90 46.41 8.02
N ASP A 327 -15.14 46.58 6.93
CA ASP A 327 -13.90 47.37 6.91
C ASP A 327 -14.16 48.86 6.57
N ASP A 328 -15.22 49.15 5.78
CA ASP A 328 -15.61 50.53 5.45
C ASP A 328 -16.12 51.33 6.68
N ILE A 329 -16.72 50.66 7.67
CA ILE A 329 -17.11 51.30 8.94
C ILE A 329 -15.88 51.53 9.84
N ALA A 330 -14.88 50.65 9.78
CA ALA A 330 -13.68 50.73 10.60
C ALA A 330 -12.61 51.69 10.05
N THR A 331 -12.65 52.00 8.75
CA THR A 331 -11.67 52.85 8.06
C THR A 331 -12.20 54.21 7.61
N ALA A 332 -13.49 54.50 7.83
CA ALA A 332 -14.09 55.80 7.55
C ALA A 332 -13.38 56.91 8.35
N SER A 333 -12.87 57.92 7.64
CA SER A 333 -12.35 59.13 8.30
C SER A 333 -13.50 59.85 9.04
N GLU A 334 -13.18 60.53 10.15
CA GLU A 334 -14.17 61.23 10.99
C GLU A 334 -15.08 62.16 10.16
N SER A 335 -14.54 62.80 9.12
CA SER A 335 -15.28 63.62 8.17
C SER A 335 -16.29 62.88 7.29
N GLN A 336 -16.10 61.59 7.01
CA GLN A 336 -17.06 60.76 6.26
C GLN A 336 -18.18 60.21 7.15
N LEU A 337 -17.88 59.92 8.42
CA LEU A 337 -18.90 59.53 9.41
C LEU A 337 -19.89 60.68 9.69
N PHE A 338 -19.42 61.92 9.75
CA PHE A 338 -20.30 63.09 9.90
C PHE A 338 -21.19 63.35 8.68
N ALA A 339 -20.72 63.07 7.47
CA ALA A 339 -21.53 63.22 6.25
C ALA A 339 -22.70 62.22 6.19
N MET A 340 -22.50 60.99 6.67
CA MET A 340 -23.55 59.96 6.71
C MET A 340 -24.62 60.24 7.77
N LEU A 341 -24.27 60.90 8.88
CA LEU A 341 -25.23 61.30 9.93
C LEU A 341 -26.10 62.51 9.54
N ASP A 342 -25.54 63.46 8.78
CA ASP A 342 -26.30 64.62 8.28
C ASP A 342 -27.34 64.23 7.22
N GLU A 343 -27.11 63.14 6.46
CA GLU A 343 -28.07 62.60 5.49
C GLU A 343 -29.25 61.87 6.16
N GLU A 344 -29.08 61.31 7.37
CA GLU A 344 -30.16 60.64 8.12
C GLU A 344 -31.00 61.59 9.00
N LEU A 345 -30.49 62.77 9.37
CA LEU A 345 -31.21 63.74 10.19
C LEU A 345 -31.85 64.90 9.39
N GLY A 346 -31.67 64.89 8.07
CA GLY A 346 -32.17 65.90 7.12
C GLY A 346 -33.53 65.60 6.48
N SER A 347 -34.45 64.90 7.16
CA SER A 347 -35.86 64.75 6.75
C SER A 347 -36.85 65.25 7.78
#